data_AF-A0A0V1ITU6-F1
#
_entry.id   AF-A0A0V1ITU6-F1
#
_cell.length_a   1.000
_cell.length_b   1.000
_cell.length_c   1.000
_cell.angle_alpha   90.00
_cell.angle_beta   90.00
_cell.angle_gamma   90.00
#
_symmetry.space_group_name_H-M   'P 1'
#
loop_
_entity.id
_entity.type
_entity.pdbx_description
1 polymer ?
#
loop_
_entity_poly.entity_id
_entity_poly.type
_entity_poly.pdbx_seq_one_letter_code
_entity_poly.pdbx_strand_id
1 'polypeptide(L)'
;MAVDQDSLYVTEHEKEVVNEFCYLLEKSRQLDLQLFNGKHWMQHFFRTFDVFTRLWKFQQQNRTVLNACYGLKRWQIGEIASKIGQLYYHYYVRTSNTAYLLEAYAFYLAIRSRQYFCTAGLDEKPELALKKLRYHARFIVVCLLLKKMKQVRDLIKDMNRLVDSYISRYDRDDQLDWSLVLTEIKTFVEADNVVNIVDIDSSSVIISHRLAAYSLPYVEKNAFSLGLTLTEALVIGCTRNQVTFGEFTLDMYWILQVLE
;
A
#
# COMPACT_ATOMS: atom_id res chain seq x y z
N MET A 1 48.76 12.29 29.47
CA MET A 1 47.71 11.44 28.91
C MET A 1 46.50 12.32 28.67
N ALA A 2 46.40 12.90 27.47
CA ALA A 2 45.24 13.68 27.07
C ALA A 2 44.10 12.69 26.85
N VAL A 3 43.05 12.81 27.68
CA VAL A 3 41.80 12.14 27.44
C VAL A 3 41.17 12.85 26.25
N ASP A 4 41.04 12.13 25.14
CA ASP A 4 40.31 12.56 23.95
C ASP A 4 38.90 12.96 24.38
N GLN A 5 38.71 14.27 24.52
CA GLN A 5 37.45 14.90 24.80
C GLN A 5 36.89 15.35 23.46
N ASP A 6 36.67 14.39 22.56
CA ASP A 6 35.87 14.57 21.34
C ASP A 6 34.41 14.69 21.79
N SER A 7 34.09 15.83 22.39
CA SER A 7 32.74 16.27 22.60
C SER A 7 32.12 16.45 21.22
N LEU A 8 31.20 15.54 20.93
CA LEU A 8 30.29 15.46 19.78
C LEU A 8 29.53 16.79 19.57
N TYR A 9 30.20 17.84 19.10
CA TYR A 9 29.55 19.10 18.77
C TYR A 9 28.78 18.91 17.48
N VAL A 10 27.48 18.65 17.61
CA VAL A 10 26.54 18.70 16.48
C VAL A 10 26.66 20.06 15.83
N THR A 11 27.09 20.07 14.57
CA THR A 11 27.31 21.29 13.80
C THR A 11 26.00 22.06 13.62
N GLU A 12 26.09 23.37 13.39
CA GLU A 12 24.89 24.19 13.11
C GLU A 12 24.11 23.66 11.91
N HIS A 13 24.82 23.22 10.87
CA HIS A 13 24.24 22.57 9.71
C HIS A 13 23.47 21.28 10.04
N GLU A 14 24.01 20.41 10.90
CA GLU A 14 23.30 19.19 11.31
C GLU A 14 22.03 19.51 12.10
N LYS A 15 22.02 20.58 12.90
CA LYS A 15 20.81 21.05 13.60
C LYS A 15 19.76 21.56 12.61
N GLU A 16 20.17 22.32 11.59
CA GLU A 16 19.26 22.78 10.51
C GLU A 16 18.62 21.60 9.78
N VAL A 17 19.41 20.58 9.44
CA VAL A 17 18.92 19.35 8.80
C VAL A 17 17.87 18.65 9.65
N VAL A 18 18.13 18.52 10.97
CA VAL A 18 17.17 17.89 11.90
C VAL A 18 15.89 18.74 12.03
N ASN A 19 16.02 20.06 12.14
CA ASN A 19 14.88 20.97 12.25
C ASN A 19 13.99 20.94 11.00
N GLU A 20 14.59 20.96 9.81
CA GLU A 20 13.86 20.85 8.54
C GLU A 20 13.16 19.49 8.41
N PHE A 21 13.82 18.40 8.83
CA PHE A 21 13.18 17.09 8.86
C PHE A 21 11.97 17.05 9.80
N CYS A 22 12.10 17.61 11.01
CA CYS A 22 11.00 17.73 11.97
C CYS A 22 9.84 18.57 11.42
N TYR A 23 10.16 19.69 10.75
CA TYR A 23 9.16 20.53 10.10
C TYR A 23 8.39 19.76 9.01
N LEU A 24 9.10 19.05 8.12
CA LEU A 24 8.47 18.24 7.07
C LEU A 24 7.64 17.11 7.65
N LEU A 25 8.10 16.47 8.73
CA LEU A 25 7.37 15.41 9.42
C LEU A 25 6.07 15.95 10.03
N GLU A 26 6.13 17.09 10.71
CA GLU A 26 4.95 17.70 11.33
C GLU A 26 3.94 18.17 10.28
N LYS A 27 4.43 18.80 9.21
CA LYS A 27 3.61 19.17 8.05
C LYS A 27 2.92 17.95 7.42
N SER A 28 3.59 16.81 7.34
CA SER A 28 3.00 15.57 6.80
C SER A 28 1.89 15.00 7.68
N ARG A 29 1.95 15.19 9.01
CA ARG A 29 0.93 14.70 9.95
C ARG A 29 -0.39 15.47 9.87
N GLN A 30 -0.33 16.74 9.49
CA GLN A 30 -1.50 17.60 9.31
C GLN A 30 -2.30 17.26 8.04
N LEU A 31 -1.71 16.49 7.13
CA LEU A 31 -2.32 16.13 5.85
C LEU A 31 -3.07 14.81 5.99
N ASP A 32 -4.36 14.88 6.29
CA ASP A 32 -5.20 13.69 6.44
C ASP A 32 -5.53 13.06 5.08
N LEU A 33 -5.20 11.78 4.93
CA LEU A 33 -5.46 11.00 3.73
C LEU A 33 -6.94 10.60 3.57
N GLN A 34 -7.78 10.78 4.61
CA GLN A 34 -9.21 10.48 4.54
C GLN A 34 -10.02 11.54 3.78
N LEU A 35 -9.45 12.73 3.57
CA LEU A 35 -10.14 13.89 2.97
C LEU A 35 -10.09 13.95 1.44
N PHE A 36 -9.72 12.87 0.74
CA PHE A 36 -9.74 12.86 -0.75
C PHE A 36 -11.16 12.81 -1.36
N ASN A 37 -12.20 13.05 -0.56
CA ASN A 37 -13.58 13.10 -1.01
C ASN A 37 -13.99 14.55 -1.31
N GLY A 38 -14.39 14.84 -2.56
CA GLY A 38 -14.92 16.15 -2.98
C GLY A 38 -14.24 16.78 -4.19
N LYS A 39 -14.73 17.95 -4.64
CA LYS A 39 -14.28 18.64 -5.87
C LYS A 39 -12.80 19.06 -5.87
N HIS A 40 -12.18 19.21 -4.69
CA HIS A 40 -10.79 19.66 -4.53
C HIS A 40 -9.79 18.53 -4.23
N TRP A 41 -10.21 17.26 -4.34
CA TRP A 41 -9.39 16.11 -4.00
C TRP A 41 -8.02 16.10 -4.71
N MET A 42 -7.98 16.54 -5.97
CA MET A 42 -6.78 16.53 -6.80
C MET A 42 -5.73 17.53 -6.31
N GLN A 43 -6.16 18.74 -5.90
CA GLN A 43 -5.26 19.74 -5.32
C GLN A 43 -4.71 19.27 -3.97
N HIS A 44 -5.59 18.70 -3.14
CA HIS A 44 -5.21 18.11 -1.86
C HIS A 44 -4.20 16.96 -2.06
N PHE A 45 -4.46 16.07 -3.03
CA PHE A 45 -3.56 14.99 -3.40
C PHE A 45 -2.17 15.50 -3.78
N PHE A 46 -2.07 16.45 -4.71
CA PHE A 46 -0.76 16.94 -5.15
C PHE A 46 0.00 17.64 -4.02
N ARG A 47 -0.69 18.41 -3.16
CA ARG A 47 -0.06 19.01 -1.97
C ARG A 47 0.48 17.93 -1.03
N THR A 48 -0.31 16.91 -0.73
CA THR A 48 0.10 15.82 0.17
C THR A 48 1.24 15.01 -0.43
N PHE A 49 1.14 14.68 -1.72
CA PHE A 49 2.17 13.96 -2.45
C PHE A 49 3.49 14.74 -2.52
N ASP A 50 3.46 16.06 -2.76
CA ASP A 50 4.66 16.90 -2.72
C ASP A 50 5.35 16.86 -1.35
N VAL A 51 4.60 17.02 -0.26
CA VAL A 51 5.17 16.97 1.10
C VAL A 51 5.80 15.62 1.40
N PHE A 52 5.11 14.51 1.11
CA PHE A 52 5.65 13.17 1.38
C PHE A 52 6.85 12.83 0.48
N THR A 53 6.84 13.23 -0.80
CA THR A 53 7.98 12.98 -1.69
C THR A 53 9.18 13.84 -1.34
N ARG A 54 8.99 15.09 -0.92
CA ARG A 54 10.04 15.94 -0.36
C ARG A 54 10.62 15.32 0.92
N LEU A 55 9.77 14.91 1.85
CA LEU A 55 10.19 14.23 3.09
C LEU A 55 11.00 12.96 2.77
N TRP A 56 10.54 12.16 1.81
CA TRP A 56 11.22 10.94 1.37
C TRP A 56 12.59 11.22 0.74
N LYS A 57 12.72 12.22 -0.13
CA LYS A 57 14.01 12.61 -0.72
C LYS A 57 14.95 13.16 0.36
N PHE A 58 14.45 14.04 1.23
CA PHE A 58 15.23 14.69 2.28
C PHE A 58 15.88 13.66 3.21
N GLN A 59 15.11 12.65 3.65
CA GLN A 59 15.67 11.59 4.50
C GLN A 59 16.62 10.62 3.79
N GLN A 60 16.57 10.50 2.46
CA GLN A 60 17.58 9.75 1.71
C GLN A 60 18.89 10.52 1.64
N GLN A 61 18.83 11.81 1.33
CA GLN A 61 20.00 12.68 1.16
C GLN A 61 20.75 12.91 2.48
N ASN A 62 20.01 13.08 3.58
CA ASN A 62 20.56 13.41 4.89
C ASN A 62 20.60 12.22 5.86
N ARG A 63 20.63 10.98 5.33
CA ARG A 63 20.46 9.75 6.13
C ARG A 63 21.43 9.65 7.30
N THR A 64 22.70 9.96 7.07
CA THR A 64 23.78 9.82 8.07
C THR A 64 23.53 10.75 9.26
N VAL A 65 23.26 12.03 8.98
CA VAL A 65 22.93 13.05 9.98
C VAL A 65 21.66 12.68 10.75
N LEU A 66 20.59 12.27 10.05
CA LEU A 66 19.33 11.90 10.70
C LEU A 66 19.47 10.65 11.59
N ASN A 67 20.33 9.70 11.22
CA ASN A 67 20.60 8.54 12.06
C ASN A 67 21.39 8.93 13.32
N ALA A 68 22.41 9.78 13.19
CA ALA A 68 23.31 10.17 14.29
C ALA A 68 22.67 11.20 15.25
N CYS A 69 22.07 12.26 14.71
CA CYS A 69 21.62 13.42 15.48
C CYS A 69 20.12 13.36 15.83
N TYR A 70 19.26 12.89 14.92
CA TYR A 70 17.81 12.75 15.18
C TYR A 70 17.44 11.37 15.75
N GLY A 71 18.27 10.35 15.53
CA GLY A 71 17.98 8.98 15.95
C GLY A 71 16.95 8.27 15.06
N LEU A 72 16.91 8.59 13.76
CA LEU A 72 15.95 8.08 12.79
C LEU A 72 15.93 6.54 12.78
N LYS A 73 14.77 5.96 13.08
CA LYS A 73 14.57 4.52 13.13
C LYS A 73 14.11 3.96 11.79
N ARG A 74 14.47 2.70 11.50
CA ARG A 74 14.09 1.99 10.27
C ARG A 74 12.58 1.97 10.03
N TRP A 75 11.79 1.80 11.09
CA TRP A 75 10.34 1.77 10.99
C TRP A 75 9.73 3.12 10.62
N GLN A 76 10.36 4.25 10.98
CA GLN A 76 9.90 5.58 10.57
C GLN A 76 10.06 5.76 9.06
N ILE A 77 11.14 5.23 8.48
CA ILE A 77 11.34 5.18 7.03
C ILE A 77 10.26 4.31 6.37
N GLY A 78 9.95 3.16 6.99
CA GLY A 78 8.87 2.27 6.57
C GLY A 78 7.50 2.96 6.59
N GLU A 79 7.24 3.80 7.59
CA GLU A 79 6.00 4.58 7.69
C GLU A 79 5.87 5.62 6.57
N ILE A 80 6.93 6.38 6.28
CA ILE A 80 6.95 7.33 5.15
C ILE A 80 6.72 6.59 3.83
N ALA A 81 7.44 5.48 3.61
CA ALA A 81 7.27 4.64 2.42
C ALA A 81 5.84 4.09 2.31
N SER A 82 5.25 3.64 3.43
CA SER A 82 3.89 3.08 3.45
C SER A 82 2.86 4.14 3.10
N LYS A 83 3.08 5.40 3.52
CA LYS A 83 2.19 6.53 3.21
C LYS A 83 2.29 6.93 1.74
N ILE A 84 3.47 6.91 1.15
CA ILE A 84 3.65 7.15 -0.30
C ILE A 84 2.99 6.03 -1.12
N GLY A 85 3.19 4.77 -0.73
CA GLY A 85 2.49 3.65 -1.37
C GLY A 85 0.97 3.78 -1.28
N GLN A 86 0.45 4.25 -0.14
CA GLN A 86 -0.98 4.53 0.02
C GLN A 86 -1.47 5.65 -0.91
N LEU A 87 -0.70 6.73 -1.08
CA LEU A 87 -1.04 7.82 -2.00
C LEU A 87 -1.13 7.32 -3.44
N TYR A 88 -0.14 6.55 -3.88
CA TYR A 88 -0.16 5.93 -5.21
C TYR A 88 -1.40 5.04 -5.41
N TYR A 89 -1.72 4.22 -4.42
CA TYR A 89 -2.92 3.38 -4.46
C TYR A 89 -4.22 4.22 -4.53
N HIS A 90 -4.37 5.26 -3.71
CA HIS A 90 -5.55 6.13 -3.78
C HIS A 90 -5.67 6.86 -5.12
N TYR A 91 -4.55 7.28 -5.72
CA TYR A 91 -4.56 7.89 -7.04
C TYR A 91 -4.98 6.89 -8.12
N TYR A 92 -4.52 5.64 -8.01
CA TYR A 92 -4.98 4.54 -8.86
C TYR A 92 -6.51 4.34 -8.74
N VAL A 93 -7.07 4.21 -7.53
CA VAL A 93 -8.52 4.00 -7.33
C VAL A 93 -9.36 5.08 -8.02
N ARG A 94 -8.82 6.30 -8.16
CA ARG A 94 -9.52 7.43 -8.80
C ARG A 94 -9.29 7.54 -10.31
N THR A 95 -8.19 7.01 -10.83
CA THR A 95 -7.78 7.21 -12.22
C THR A 95 -7.80 5.92 -13.04
N SER A 96 -7.91 4.76 -12.39
CA SER A 96 -7.77 3.42 -12.99
C SER A 96 -6.45 3.25 -13.75
N ASN A 97 -5.43 4.08 -13.46
CA ASN A 97 -4.13 4.00 -14.12
C ASN A 97 -3.19 3.05 -13.34
N THR A 98 -2.99 1.86 -13.90
CA THR A 98 -2.24 0.75 -13.32
C THR A 98 -0.76 1.06 -13.07
N ALA A 99 -0.18 2.08 -13.72
CA ALA A 99 1.18 2.53 -13.42
C ALA A 99 1.32 2.96 -11.95
N TYR A 100 0.33 3.65 -11.40
CA TYR A 100 0.34 4.04 -9.99
C TYR A 100 0.11 2.86 -9.04
N LEU A 101 -0.64 1.84 -9.47
CA LEU A 101 -0.76 0.59 -8.71
C LEU A 101 0.58 -0.15 -8.63
N LEU A 102 1.36 -0.15 -9.73
CA LEU A 102 2.72 -0.69 -9.76
C LEU A 102 3.69 0.10 -8.87
N GLU A 103 3.57 1.43 -8.82
CA GLU A 103 4.36 2.25 -7.88
C GLU A 103 4.00 1.94 -6.42
N ALA A 104 2.72 1.83 -6.07
CA ALA A 104 2.29 1.40 -4.74
C ALA A 104 2.88 0.04 -4.37
N TYR A 105 2.84 -0.92 -5.31
CA TYR A 105 3.46 -2.22 -5.18
C TYR A 105 4.96 -2.13 -4.92
N ALA A 106 5.69 -1.30 -5.67
CA ALA A 106 7.14 -1.14 -5.51
C ALA A 106 7.50 -0.61 -4.12
N PHE A 107 6.76 0.37 -3.60
CA PHE A 107 6.95 0.87 -2.24
C PHE A 107 6.70 -0.21 -1.19
N TYR A 108 5.61 -0.98 -1.33
CA TYR A 108 5.29 -2.03 -0.37
C TYR A 108 6.29 -3.19 -0.42
N LEU A 109 6.68 -3.64 -1.62
CA LEU A 109 7.73 -4.64 -1.78
C LEU A 109 9.07 -4.16 -1.18
N ALA A 110 9.42 -2.88 -1.35
CA ALA A 110 10.61 -2.28 -0.75
C ALA A 110 10.57 -2.30 0.79
N ILE A 111 9.39 -2.10 1.39
CA ILE A 111 9.21 -2.18 2.85
C ILE A 111 9.43 -3.61 3.35
N ARG A 112 8.82 -4.60 2.67
CA ARG A 112 8.99 -6.03 2.99
C ARG A 112 10.45 -6.46 2.85
N SER A 113 11.06 -6.22 1.69
CA SER A 113 12.43 -6.67 1.39
C SER A 113 13.48 -6.08 2.32
N ARG A 114 13.34 -4.80 2.70
CA ARG A 114 14.26 -4.12 3.61
C ARG A 114 13.90 -4.29 5.09
N GLN A 115 12.81 -5.00 5.39
CA GLN A 115 12.39 -5.31 6.76
C GLN A 115 12.27 -4.06 7.63
N TYR A 116 11.67 -2.97 7.12
CA TYR A 116 11.61 -1.71 7.85
C TYR A 116 10.82 -1.81 9.17
N PHE A 117 9.83 -2.70 9.24
CA PHE A 117 9.04 -2.99 10.44
C PHE A 117 9.56 -4.19 11.25
N CYS A 118 10.77 -4.69 10.97
CA CYS A 118 11.41 -5.69 11.80
C CYS A 118 12.08 -5.00 12.99
N THR A 119 11.61 -5.30 14.19
CA THR A 119 12.21 -4.86 15.46
C THR A 119 12.98 -6.03 16.07
N ALA A 120 14.15 -5.76 16.66
CA ALA A 120 15.05 -6.78 17.19
C ALA A 120 14.61 -7.36 18.57
N GLY A 121 13.33 -7.29 18.93
CA GLY A 121 12.79 -7.86 20.16
C GLY A 121 11.89 -6.93 21.01
N LEU A 122 11.03 -7.59 21.79
CA LEU A 122 10.11 -7.26 22.92
C LEU A 122 9.50 -5.85 23.12
N ASP A 123 10.10 -4.76 22.65
CA ASP A 123 9.62 -3.38 22.87
C ASP A 123 8.82 -2.82 21.68
N GLU A 124 8.20 -3.69 20.88
CA GLU A 124 7.28 -3.23 19.85
C GLU A 124 6.08 -2.56 20.54
N LYS A 125 5.96 -1.25 20.38
CA LYS A 125 4.80 -0.52 20.88
C LYS A 125 3.55 -0.93 20.07
N PRO A 126 2.36 -0.97 20.69
CA PRO A 126 1.13 -1.35 19.98
C PRO A 126 0.87 -0.49 18.74
N GLU A 127 1.22 0.81 18.77
CA GLU A 127 1.05 1.70 17.62
C GLU A 127 1.94 1.28 16.43
N LEU A 128 3.11 0.72 16.69
CA LEU A 128 4.02 0.24 15.65
C LEU A 128 3.51 -1.08 15.04
N ALA A 129 3.02 -1.99 15.89
CA ALA A 129 2.40 -3.23 15.44
C ALA A 129 1.16 -2.94 14.55
N LEU A 130 0.34 -1.96 14.93
CA LEU A 130 -0.79 -1.49 14.11
C LEU A 130 -0.36 -0.91 12.77
N LYS A 131 0.71 -0.11 12.73
CA LYS A 131 1.26 0.41 11.47
C LYS A 131 1.70 -0.74 10.56
N LYS A 132 2.34 -1.76 11.12
CA LYS A 132 2.77 -2.96 10.40
C LYS A 132 1.59 -3.76 9.84
N LEU A 133 0.56 -4.02 10.66
CA LEU A 133 -0.68 -4.68 10.23
C LEU A 133 -1.37 -3.91 9.08
N ARG A 134 -1.53 -2.59 9.24
CA ARG A 134 -2.16 -1.73 8.23
C ARG A 134 -1.38 -1.69 6.91
N TYR A 135 -0.05 -1.61 6.97
CA TYR A 135 0.80 -1.71 5.78
C TYR A 135 0.59 -3.06 5.08
N HIS A 136 0.60 -4.14 5.86
CA HIS A 136 0.53 -5.50 5.34
C HIS A 136 -0.82 -5.80 4.67
N ALA A 137 -1.92 -5.36 5.27
CA ALA A 137 -3.26 -5.43 4.68
C ALA A 137 -3.33 -4.68 3.33
N ARG A 138 -2.80 -3.45 3.26
CA ARG A 138 -2.74 -2.70 2.00
C ARG A 138 -1.88 -3.39 0.94
N PHE A 139 -0.79 -4.01 1.35
CA PHE A 139 0.06 -4.74 0.41
C PHE A 139 -0.65 -5.97 -0.18
N ILE A 140 -1.45 -6.67 0.62
CA ILE A 140 -2.32 -7.76 0.14
C ILE A 140 -3.30 -7.25 -0.93
N VAL A 141 -4.00 -6.13 -0.68
CA VAL A 141 -4.91 -5.50 -1.65
C VAL A 141 -4.20 -5.22 -2.98
N VAL A 142 -3.04 -4.56 -2.93
CA VAL A 142 -2.28 -4.23 -4.15
C VAL A 142 -1.82 -5.49 -4.89
N CYS A 143 -1.40 -6.55 -4.16
CA CYS A 143 -1.01 -7.81 -4.79
C CYS A 143 -2.20 -8.55 -5.42
N LEU A 144 -3.39 -8.48 -4.81
CA LEU A 144 -4.63 -9.02 -5.37
C LEU A 144 -4.97 -8.33 -6.70
N LEU A 145 -5.02 -7.00 -6.72
CA LEU A 145 -5.34 -6.22 -7.91
C LEU A 145 -4.36 -6.49 -9.07
N LEU A 146 -3.07 -6.70 -8.77
CA LEU A 146 -2.04 -7.09 -9.73
C LEU A 146 -2.00 -8.60 -10.05
N LYS A 147 -2.98 -9.39 -9.57
CA LYS A 147 -3.06 -10.87 -9.68
C LYS A 147 -1.77 -11.60 -9.27
N LYS A 148 -0.98 -11.06 -8.34
CA LYS A 148 0.26 -11.67 -7.82
C LYS A 148 -0.05 -12.72 -6.75
N MET A 149 -0.84 -13.74 -7.09
CA MET A 149 -1.43 -14.68 -6.13
C MET A 149 -0.43 -15.47 -5.27
N LYS A 150 0.78 -15.75 -5.80
CA LYS A 150 1.85 -16.34 -4.99
C LYS A 150 2.23 -15.43 -3.81
N GLN A 151 2.41 -14.13 -4.07
CA GLN A 151 2.74 -13.16 -3.04
C GLN A 151 1.57 -12.93 -2.09
N VAL A 152 0.33 -12.94 -2.59
CA VAL A 152 -0.87 -12.88 -1.75
C VAL A 152 -0.87 -14.01 -0.71
N ARG A 153 -0.63 -15.25 -1.14
CA ARG A 153 -0.58 -16.40 -0.21
C ARG A 153 0.52 -16.27 0.84
N ASP A 154 1.71 -15.81 0.43
CA ASP A 154 2.82 -15.58 1.36
C ASP A 154 2.49 -14.46 2.35
N LEU A 155 1.88 -13.37 1.89
CA LEU A 155 1.43 -12.28 2.73
C LEU A 155 0.32 -12.72 3.70
N ILE A 156 -0.65 -13.53 3.29
CA ILE A 156 -1.70 -14.02 4.22
C ILE A 156 -1.10 -14.83 5.38
N LYS A 157 -0.11 -15.68 5.09
CA LYS A 157 0.61 -16.44 6.12
C LYS A 157 1.33 -15.50 7.10
N ASP A 158 1.98 -14.48 6.58
CA ASP A 158 2.66 -13.48 7.41
C ASP A 158 1.64 -12.65 8.22
N MET A 159 0.50 -12.28 7.62
CA MET A 159 -0.58 -11.54 8.30
C MET A 159 -1.15 -12.35 9.46
N ASN A 160 -1.36 -13.65 9.28
CA ASN A 160 -1.84 -14.54 10.33
C ASN A 160 -0.91 -14.48 11.54
N ARG A 161 0.40 -14.64 11.34
CA ARG A 161 1.39 -14.54 12.42
C ARG A 161 1.39 -13.17 13.09
N LEU A 162 1.20 -12.09 12.32
CA LEU A 162 1.16 -10.74 12.85
C LEU A 162 -0.09 -10.49 13.70
N VAL A 163 -1.26 -10.96 13.25
CA VAL A 163 -2.52 -10.85 13.99
C VAL A 163 -2.48 -11.69 15.26
N ASP A 164 -2.05 -12.95 15.18
CA ASP A 164 -1.89 -13.83 16.35
C ASP A 164 -0.97 -13.18 17.39
N SER A 165 0.17 -12.65 16.94
CA SER A 165 1.14 -11.95 17.79
C SER A 165 0.62 -10.62 18.34
N TYR A 166 -0.29 -9.94 17.65
CA TYR A 166 -0.88 -8.68 18.12
C TYR A 166 -1.89 -8.97 19.23
N ILE A 167 -2.80 -9.91 18.99
CA ILE A 167 -3.83 -10.34 19.94
C ILE A 167 -3.19 -10.91 21.20
N SER A 168 -2.14 -11.72 21.06
CA SER A 168 -1.50 -12.35 22.22
C SER A 168 -0.71 -11.36 23.10
N ARG A 169 -0.27 -10.22 22.55
CA ARG A 169 0.63 -9.27 23.25
C ARG A 169 -0.08 -8.03 23.78
N TYR A 170 -1.16 -7.60 23.15
CA TYR A 170 -1.82 -6.34 23.48
C TYR A 170 -3.29 -6.58 23.73
N ASP A 171 -3.76 -6.33 24.95
CA ASP A 171 -5.19 -6.34 25.29
C ASP A 171 -5.85 -5.04 24.83
N ARG A 172 -6.52 -5.06 23.67
CA ARG A 172 -7.06 -3.88 22.98
C ARG A 172 -8.43 -4.20 22.38
N ASP A 173 -9.31 -3.20 22.36
CA ASP A 173 -10.67 -3.36 21.82
C ASP A 173 -10.68 -3.71 20.31
N ASP A 174 -9.61 -3.40 19.57
CA ASP A 174 -9.50 -3.61 18.11
C ASP A 174 -8.99 -5.00 17.69
N GLN A 175 -8.80 -5.93 18.62
CA GLN A 175 -8.36 -7.30 18.32
C GLN A 175 -9.35 -8.06 17.42
N LEU A 176 -10.65 -7.90 17.68
CA LEU A 176 -11.70 -8.57 16.91
C LEU A 176 -11.75 -8.03 15.48
N ASP A 177 -11.53 -6.73 15.29
CA ASP A 177 -11.49 -6.11 13.97
C ASP A 177 -10.37 -6.69 13.10
N TRP A 178 -9.17 -6.88 13.66
CA TRP A 178 -8.05 -7.47 12.91
C TRP A 178 -8.24 -8.95 12.60
N SER A 179 -8.91 -9.68 13.50
CA SER A 179 -9.31 -11.07 13.25
C SER A 179 -10.34 -11.16 12.11
N LEU A 180 -11.30 -10.22 12.09
CA LEU A 180 -12.29 -10.10 11.02
C LEU A 180 -11.62 -9.78 9.69
N VAL A 181 -10.74 -8.77 9.63
CA VAL A 181 -9.99 -8.42 8.41
C VAL A 181 -9.23 -9.61 7.85
N LEU A 182 -8.56 -10.39 8.71
CA LEU A 182 -7.85 -11.59 8.27
C LEU A 182 -8.79 -12.66 7.73
N THR A 183 -9.96 -12.83 8.36
CA THR A 183 -11.00 -13.76 7.93
C THR A 183 -11.57 -13.35 6.58
N GLU A 184 -11.92 -12.07 6.41
CA GLU A 184 -12.38 -11.51 5.13
C GLU A 184 -11.39 -11.78 3.99
N ILE A 185 -10.09 -11.54 4.22
CA ILE A 185 -9.05 -11.81 3.22
C ILE A 185 -9.02 -13.29 2.81
N LYS A 186 -9.07 -14.19 3.80
CA LYS A 186 -9.02 -15.65 3.54
C LYS A 186 -10.25 -16.09 2.76
N THR A 187 -11.44 -15.71 3.23
CA THR A 187 -12.71 -16.01 2.57
C THR A 187 -12.76 -15.44 1.15
N PHE A 188 -12.23 -14.24 0.93
CA PHE A 188 -12.18 -13.60 -0.39
C PHE A 188 -11.30 -14.39 -1.36
N VAL A 189 -10.10 -14.80 -0.93
CA VAL A 189 -9.18 -15.59 -1.76
C VAL A 189 -9.71 -17.00 -2.01
N GLU A 190 -10.39 -17.61 -1.04
CA GLU A 190 -11.06 -18.89 -1.22
C GLU A 190 -12.20 -18.78 -2.25
N ALA A 191 -13.00 -17.71 -2.18
CA ALA A 191 -14.08 -17.45 -3.14
C ALA A 191 -13.59 -17.15 -4.57
N ASP A 192 -12.42 -16.52 -4.74
CA ASP A 192 -11.79 -16.32 -6.07
C ASP A 192 -11.35 -17.65 -6.72
N ASN A 193 -11.03 -18.68 -5.92
CA ASN A 193 -10.48 -19.94 -6.40
C ASN A 193 -11.51 -21.08 -6.47
N VAL A 194 -12.81 -20.78 -6.50
CA VAL A 194 -13.88 -21.80 -6.52
C VAL A 194 -13.79 -22.71 -7.76
N VAL A 195 -13.31 -22.18 -8.89
CA VAL A 195 -13.14 -22.95 -10.13
C VAL A 195 -11.66 -23.08 -10.46
N ASN A 196 -11.11 -24.29 -10.27
CA ASN A 196 -9.76 -24.63 -10.73
C ASN A 196 -9.86 -25.23 -12.14
N ILE A 197 -9.36 -24.51 -13.13
CA ILE A 197 -9.30 -25.01 -14.50
C ILE A 197 -8.07 -25.89 -14.60
N VAL A 198 -8.25 -27.12 -15.06
CA VAL A 198 -7.17 -28.08 -15.27
C VAL A 198 -7.08 -28.46 -16.74
N ASP A 199 -5.86 -28.63 -17.23
CA ASP A 199 -5.61 -29.21 -18.55
C ASP A 199 -5.89 -30.73 -18.54
N ILE A 200 -5.79 -31.36 -19.71
CA ILE A 200 -5.98 -32.81 -19.90
C ILE A 200 -5.08 -33.65 -18.99
N ASP A 201 -3.91 -33.12 -18.64
CA ASP A 201 -2.93 -33.74 -17.73
C ASP A 201 -3.21 -33.44 -16.24
N SER A 202 -4.38 -32.91 -15.90
CA SER A 202 -4.76 -32.47 -14.54
C SER A 202 -3.85 -31.37 -13.95
N SER A 203 -3.10 -30.66 -14.80
CA SER A 203 -2.29 -29.51 -14.40
C SER A 203 -3.16 -28.25 -14.34
N SER A 204 -3.05 -27.48 -13.24
CA SER A 204 -3.81 -26.23 -13.09
C SER A 204 -3.37 -25.19 -14.13
N VAL A 205 -4.35 -24.63 -14.85
CA VAL A 205 -4.16 -23.61 -15.88
C VAL A 205 -4.75 -22.28 -15.39
N ILE A 206 -3.93 -21.23 -15.44
CA ILE A 206 -4.40 -19.87 -15.17
C ILE A 206 -4.88 -19.27 -16.48
N ILE A 207 -6.20 -19.13 -16.62
CA ILE A 207 -6.79 -18.38 -17.74
C ILE A 207 -6.85 -16.91 -17.34
N SER A 208 -6.21 -16.05 -18.13
CA SER A 208 -6.36 -14.60 -18.02
C SER A 208 -7.34 -14.13 -19.09
N HIS A 209 -8.38 -13.44 -18.65
CA HIS A 209 -9.33 -12.75 -19.54
C HIS A 209 -9.05 -11.24 -19.62
N ARG A 210 -7.88 -10.78 -19.15
CA ARG A 210 -7.47 -9.38 -19.24
C ARG A 210 -7.50 -8.93 -20.70
N LEU A 211 -8.20 -7.83 -20.95
CA LEU A 211 -8.21 -7.18 -22.25
C LEU A 211 -6.79 -6.71 -22.56
N ALA A 212 -6.19 -7.28 -23.59
CA ALA A 212 -4.92 -6.86 -24.13
C ALA A 212 -5.13 -6.14 -25.46
N ALA A 213 -4.17 -5.30 -25.86
CA ALA A 213 -4.26 -4.54 -27.12
C ALA A 213 -4.52 -5.43 -28.35
N TYR A 214 -4.08 -6.70 -28.31
CA TYR A 214 -4.30 -7.69 -29.38
C TYR A 214 -5.61 -8.47 -29.26
N SER A 215 -6.31 -8.41 -28.13
CA SER A 215 -7.60 -9.08 -27.90
C SER A 215 -8.79 -8.12 -27.99
N LEU A 216 -8.55 -6.85 -28.34
CA LEU A 216 -9.62 -5.89 -28.56
C LEU A 216 -10.29 -6.16 -29.92
N PRO A 217 -11.63 -6.16 -29.98
CA PRO A 217 -12.33 -6.28 -31.26
C PRO A 217 -11.94 -5.12 -32.18
N TYR A 218 -11.82 -5.40 -33.48
CA TYR A 218 -11.56 -4.37 -34.48
C TYR A 218 -12.70 -3.34 -34.43
N VAL A 219 -12.34 -2.07 -34.20
CA VAL A 219 -13.29 -0.96 -34.27
C VAL A 219 -13.11 -0.27 -35.63
N GLU A 220 -14.16 -0.27 -36.44
CA GLU A 220 -14.16 0.41 -37.73
C GLU A 220 -13.83 1.90 -37.54
N LYS A 221 -12.93 2.45 -38.37
CA LYS A 221 -12.50 3.85 -38.29
C LYS A 221 -13.65 4.87 -38.37
N ASN A 222 -14.80 4.48 -38.94
CA ASN A 222 -15.99 5.32 -39.07
C ASN A 222 -17.03 5.11 -37.95
N ALA A 223 -16.82 4.16 -37.03
CA ALA A 223 -17.74 3.89 -35.93
C ALA A 223 -17.88 5.08 -34.95
N PHE A 224 -16.89 5.97 -34.90
CA PHE A 224 -16.87 7.17 -34.05
C PHE A 224 -17.21 8.46 -34.80
N SER A 225 -17.91 8.39 -35.94
CA SER A 225 -18.39 9.57 -36.68
C SER A 225 -19.24 10.55 -35.84
N LEU A 226 -19.70 10.12 -34.67
CA LEU A 226 -20.44 10.91 -33.68
C LEU A 226 -19.56 11.76 -32.74
N GLY A 227 -18.23 11.63 -32.77
CA GLY A 227 -17.32 12.46 -31.94
C GLY A 227 -17.44 12.23 -30.43
N LEU A 228 -17.99 11.09 -29.99
CA LEU A 228 -18.18 10.76 -28.59
C LEU A 228 -16.88 10.24 -27.97
N THR A 229 -16.52 10.78 -26.80
CA THR A 229 -15.40 10.33 -25.98
C THR A 229 -15.92 9.81 -24.65
N LEU A 230 -15.42 8.65 -24.19
CA LEU A 230 -15.71 8.15 -22.85
C LEU A 230 -15.10 9.11 -21.82
N THR A 231 -15.95 9.74 -21.01
CA THR A 231 -15.50 10.64 -19.94
C THR A 231 -15.25 9.89 -18.64
N GLU A 232 -16.21 9.07 -18.21
CA GLU A 232 -16.17 8.35 -16.94
C GLU A 232 -16.82 6.96 -17.09
N ALA A 233 -16.33 6.00 -16.30
CA ALA A 233 -16.91 4.67 -16.17
C ALA A 233 -17.02 4.32 -14.68
N LEU A 234 -18.12 3.68 -14.30
CA LEU A 234 -18.39 3.25 -12.92
C LEU A 234 -18.51 1.72 -12.89
N VAL A 235 -17.70 1.08 -12.06
CA VAL A 235 -17.80 -0.36 -11.78
C VAL A 235 -18.68 -0.53 -10.54
N ILE A 236 -19.78 -1.25 -10.69
CA ILE A 236 -20.77 -1.46 -9.63
C ILE A 236 -20.98 -2.96 -9.45
N GLY A 237 -20.83 -3.45 -8.21
CA GLY A 237 -21.18 -4.82 -7.85
C GLY A 237 -22.69 -5.05 -7.94
N CYS A 238 -23.10 -6.17 -8.51
CA CYS A 238 -24.50 -6.47 -8.81
C CYS A 238 -25.16 -7.36 -7.75
N THR A 239 -24.37 -8.13 -6.99
CA THR A 239 -24.88 -9.17 -6.09
C THR A 239 -24.94 -8.72 -4.63
N ARG A 240 -26.06 -9.00 -3.94
CA ARG A 240 -26.20 -8.80 -2.49
C ARG A 240 -25.56 -9.97 -1.72
N ASN A 241 -24.97 -9.71 -0.56
CA ASN A 241 -24.36 -10.73 0.34
C ASN A 241 -23.20 -11.53 -0.28
N GLN A 242 -22.37 -10.88 -1.10
CA GLN A 242 -21.13 -11.47 -1.58
C GLN A 242 -19.97 -11.19 -0.64
N VAL A 243 -18.90 -11.98 -0.76
CA VAL A 243 -17.67 -11.76 0.00
C VAL A 243 -17.04 -10.42 -0.41
N THR A 244 -16.64 -9.65 0.58
CA THR A 244 -15.98 -8.36 0.40
C THR A 244 -14.59 -8.40 1.02
N PHE A 245 -13.68 -7.64 0.44
CA PHE A 245 -12.42 -7.32 1.09
C PHE A 245 -12.06 -5.85 0.85
N GLY A 246 -12.00 -5.08 1.94
CA GLY A 246 -11.85 -3.63 1.87
C GLY A 246 -13.06 -2.99 1.18
N GLU A 247 -12.81 -2.23 0.11
CA GLU A 247 -13.84 -1.54 -0.66
C GLU A 247 -14.34 -2.35 -1.88
N PHE A 248 -13.81 -3.57 -2.09
CA PHE A 248 -14.14 -4.38 -3.26
C PHE A 248 -15.03 -5.56 -2.90
N THR A 249 -16.09 -5.71 -3.68
CA THR A 249 -16.83 -6.97 -3.78
C THR A 249 -16.14 -7.92 -4.78
N LEU A 250 -16.42 -9.21 -4.68
CA LEU A 250 -15.80 -10.23 -5.54
C LEU A 250 -16.08 -10.01 -7.03
N ASP A 251 -17.31 -9.62 -7.39
CA ASP A 251 -17.68 -9.30 -8.76
C ASP A 251 -16.96 -8.06 -9.33
N MET A 252 -16.84 -6.98 -8.54
CA MET A 252 -16.05 -5.79 -8.90
C MET A 252 -14.60 -6.16 -9.14
N TYR A 253 -14.02 -6.99 -8.27
CA TYR A 253 -12.67 -7.49 -8.46
C TYR A 253 -12.53 -8.26 -9.77
N TRP A 254 -13.43 -9.20 -10.08
CA TRP A 254 -13.38 -9.93 -11.36
C TRP A 254 -13.51 -9.02 -12.58
N ILE A 255 -14.39 -8.01 -12.53
CA ILE A 255 -14.51 -7.02 -13.60
C ILE A 255 -13.18 -6.26 -13.78
N LEU A 256 -12.57 -5.80 -12.68
CA LEU A 256 -11.27 -5.14 -12.72
C LEU A 256 -10.18 -6.06 -13.28
N GLN A 257 -10.20 -7.36 -12.91
CA GLN A 257 -9.27 -8.36 -13.46
C GLN A 257 -9.47 -8.65 -14.95
N VAL A 258 -10.56 -8.20 -15.56
CA VAL A 258 -10.78 -8.27 -17.02
C VAL A 258 -10.37 -6.97 -17.70
N LEU A 259 -10.64 -5.83 -17.07
CA LEU A 259 -10.41 -4.51 -17.69
C LEU A 259 -8.96 -4.01 -17.58
N GLU A 260 -8.28 -4.34 -16.49
CA GLU A 260 -6.93 -3.89 -16.13
C GLU A 260 -6.00 -5.08 -16.02
#